data_AF-A0A1E3NJV0-F1
#
_entry.id   AF-A0A1E3NJV0-F1
#
_cell.length_a   1.000
_cell.length_b   1.000
_cell.length_c   1.000
_cell.angle_alpha   90.00
_cell.angle_beta   90.00
_cell.angle_gamma   90.00
#
_symmetry.space_group_name_H-M   'P 1'
#
loop_
_entity.id
_entity.type
_entity.pdbx_description
1 polymer ?
#
loop_
_entity_poly.entity_id
_entity_poly.type
_entity_poly.pdbx_seq_one_letter_code
_entity_poly.pdbx_strand_id
1 'polypeptide(L)'
;MSSKSSSTGNYYFIDSNETCQPAQPTLRADVIRMYNIQDLAQALTRTNPDGSKGMKLRKSYKSHILDLPGKHNIPTEDKSFTQIALMPENPDFAKPQIEPFSLEYLDKILNLEKTGANGIPGFDPSKLALSNMDFSDLKKEKKRKPGASLSPEQQEVKRRHVQVKFD
;
A
#
# COMPACT_ATOMS: atom_id res chain seq x y z
N MET A 1 -47.89 -37.72 58.97
CA MET A 1 -47.62 -36.46 58.25
C MET A 1 -46.73 -36.79 57.06
N SER A 2 -47.30 -36.88 55.86
CA SER A 2 -46.55 -37.24 54.65
C SER A 2 -46.06 -35.97 53.97
N SER A 3 -44.74 -35.81 53.86
CA SER A 3 -44.08 -34.68 53.23
C SER A 3 -44.34 -34.71 51.72
N LYS A 4 -44.99 -33.67 51.20
CA LYS A 4 -45.16 -33.44 49.76
C LYS A 4 -43.77 -33.24 49.14
N SER A 5 -43.38 -34.11 48.20
CA SER A 5 -42.22 -33.89 47.35
C SER A 5 -42.47 -32.65 46.49
N SER A 6 -41.63 -31.64 46.63
CA SER A 6 -41.60 -30.48 45.74
C SER A 6 -41.20 -30.96 44.35
N SER A 7 -42.13 -30.99 43.39
CA SER A 7 -41.80 -31.34 42.01
C SER A 7 -40.91 -30.24 41.44
N THR A 8 -39.62 -30.54 41.26
CA THR A 8 -38.73 -29.73 40.42
C THR A 8 -39.23 -29.86 38.98
N GLY A 9 -40.01 -28.89 38.53
CA GLY A 9 -40.55 -28.84 37.17
C GLY A 9 -39.42 -28.77 36.17
N ASN A 10 -39.05 -29.91 35.59
CA ASN A 10 -38.01 -29.99 34.57
C ASN A 10 -38.65 -29.67 33.22
N TYR A 11 -38.40 -28.47 32.71
CA TYR A 11 -38.89 -28.03 31.40
C TYR A 11 -37.91 -28.48 30.31
N TYR A 12 -38.40 -29.16 29.27
CA TYR A 12 -37.59 -29.83 28.24
C TYR A 12 -36.56 -28.94 27.50
N PHE A 13 -36.67 -27.61 27.58
CA PHE A 13 -35.80 -26.66 26.85
C PHE A 13 -35.08 -25.66 27.76
N ILE A 14 -35.17 -25.81 29.08
CA ILE A 14 -34.52 -24.88 30.03
C ILE A 14 -33.55 -25.70 30.87
N ASP A 15 -32.27 -25.67 30.51
CA ASP A 15 -31.23 -26.20 31.36
C ASP A 15 -30.83 -25.15 32.40
N SER A 16 -31.08 -25.44 33.68
CA SER A 16 -30.73 -24.55 34.79
C SER A 16 -29.25 -24.68 35.20
N ASN A 17 -28.55 -25.69 34.69
CA ASN A 17 -27.14 -25.96 34.99
C ASN A 17 -26.20 -25.37 33.92
N GLU A 18 -26.71 -25.07 32.73
CA GLU A 18 -25.94 -24.45 31.66
C GLU A 18 -26.04 -22.92 31.73
N THR A 19 -24.92 -22.25 31.97
CA THR A 19 -24.82 -20.80 31.86
C THR A 19 -24.03 -20.42 30.62
N CYS A 20 -24.72 -19.84 29.64
CA CYS A 20 -24.07 -19.31 28.44
C CYS A 20 -23.28 -18.05 28.80
N GLN A 21 -21.96 -18.11 28.68
CA GLN A 21 -21.10 -16.94 28.90
C GLN A 21 -21.26 -15.95 27.74
N PRO A 22 -21.40 -14.64 28.04
CA PRO A 22 -21.46 -13.64 26.98
C PRO A 22 -20.15 -13.61 26.20
N ALA A 23 -20.25 -13.39 24.88
CA ALA A 23 -19.08 -13.21 24.04
C ALA A 23 -18.22 -12.05 24.56
N GLN A 24 -16.90 -12.28 24.66
CA GLN A 24 -15.91 -11.25 24.98
C GLN A 24 -15.01 -11.01 23.75
N PRO A 25 -14.86 -9.76 23.28
CA PRO A 25 -15.52 -8.54 23.76
C PRO A 25 -17.03 -8.50 23.47
N THR A 26 -17.78 -7.79 24.30
CA THR A 26 -19.21 -7.57 24.04
C THR A 26 -19.39 -6.58 22.88
N LEU A 27 -20.46 -6.71 22.10
CA LEU A 27 -20.76 -5.80 20.98
C LEU A 27 -21.03 -4.34 21.42
N ARG A 28 -21.24 -4.11 22.73
CA ARG A 28 -21.43 -2.78 23.32
C ARG A 28 -20.11 -2.16 23.78
N ALA A 29 -19.04 -2.95 23.88
CA ALA A 29 -17.74 -2.44 24.27
C ALA A 29 -17.11 -1.64 23.12
N ASP A 30 -16.41 -0.58 23.47
CA ASP A 30 -15.57 0.13 22.51
C ASP A 30 -14.28 -0.66 22.29
N VAL A 31 -14.31 -1.49 21.25
CA VAL A 31 -13.20 -2.35 20.83
C VAL A 31 -11.96 -1.54 20.44
N ILE A 32 -12.13 -0.33 19.91
CA ILE A 32 -11.02 0.52 19.45
C ILE A 32 -10.19 0.97 20.65
N ARG A 33 -10.87 1.41 21.72
CA ARG A 33 -10.21 1.76 22.99
C ARG A 33 -9.71 0.54 23.75
N MET A 34 -10.47 -0.56 23.76
CA MET A 34 -10.09 -1.80 24.46
C MET A 34 -8.76 -2.38 23.96
N TYR A 35 -8.51 -2.32 22.64
CA TYR A 35 -7.28 -2.82 22.04
C TYR A 35 -6.23 -1.72 21.77
N ASN A 36 -6.41 -0.51 22.31
CA ASN A 36 -5.48 0.61 22.15
C ASN A 36 -5.14 0.96 20.69
N ILE A 37 -6.10 0.77 19.76
CA ILE A 37 -5.93 1.10 18.33
C ILE A 37 -6.49 2.48 17.97
N GLN A 38 -6.78 3.30 18.98
CA GLN A 38 -7.35 4.64 18.82
C GLN A 38 -6.44 5.57 18.01
N ASP A 39 -5.14 5.58 18.31
CA ASP A 39 -4.17 6.45 17.62
C ASP A 39 -4.05 6.08 16.14
N LEU A 40 -4.07 4.77 15.85
CA LEU A 40 -4.07 4.25 14.48
C LEU A 40 -5.35 4.65 13.73
N ALA A 41 -6.50 4.53 14.41
CA ALA A 41 -7.78 4.95 13.84
C ALA A 41 -7.78 6.44 13.52
N GLN A 42 -7.28 7.29 14.44
CA GLN A 42 -7.15 8.73 14.25
C GLN A 42 -6.24 9.08 13.07
N ALA A 43 -5.06 8.45 12.98
CA ALA A 43 -4.10 8.69 11.90
C ALA A 43 -4.67 8.36 10.51
N LEU A 44 -5.57 7.38 10.41
CA LEU A 44 -6.14 6.90 9.15
C LEU A 44 -7.59 7.35 8.92
N THR A 45 -8.11 8.28 9.72
CA THR A 45 -9.49 8.75 9.57
C THR A 45 -9.71 9.44 8.22
N ARG A 46 -10.88 9.19 7.62
CA ARG A 46 -11.31 9.88 6.38
C ARG A 46 -11.74 11.32 6.63
N THR A 47 -12.17 11.60 7.85
CA THR A 47 -12.63 12.90 8.32
C THR A 47 -12.01 13.16 9.68
N ASN A 48 -11.37 14.30 9.78
CA ASN A 48 -10.82 14.79 11.04
C ASN A 48 -11.98 15.13 12.02
N PRO A 49 -11.71 15.25 13.33
CA PRO A 49 -12.74 15.57 14.32
C PRO A 49 -13.38 16.96 14.11
N ASP A 50 -12.73 17.85 13.37
CA ASP A 50 -13.24 19.17 12.95
C ASP A 50 -14.20 19.11 11.74
N GLY A 51 -14.42 17.92 11.16
CA GLY A 51 -15.24 17.71 9.96
C GLY A 51 -14.51 17.97 8.64
N SER A 52 -13.24 18.38 8.67
CA SER A 52 -12.41 18.51 7.47
C SER A 52 -12.03 17.14 6.91
N LYS A 53 -11.60 17.11 5.65
CA LYS A 53 -11.13 15.86 5.03
C LYS A 53 -9.82 15.43 5.71
N GLY A 54 -9.78 14.17 6.14
CA GLY A 54 -8.61 13.54 6.72
C GLY A 54 -7.48 13.33 5.71
N MET A 55 -6.47 12.57 6.12
CA MET A 55 -5.23 12.40 5.35
C MET A 55 -5.50 11.86 3.93
N LYS A 56 -4.98 12.58 2.93
CA LYS A 56 -5.08 12.17 1.53
C LYS A 56 -4.08 11.05 1.22
N LEU A 57 -4.57 9.82 1.18
CA LEU A 57 -3.78 8.65 0.79
C LEU A 57 -3.74 8.46 -0.73
N ARG A 58 -2.59 8.02 -1.23
CA ARG A 58 -2.46 7.51 -2.60
C ARG A 58 -2.82 6.03 -2.60
N LYS A 59 -3.44 5.54 -3.68
CA LYS A 59 -3.73 4.11 -3.86
C LYS A 59 -2.47 3.26 -3.97
N SER A 60 -1.37 3.85 -4.43
CA SER A 60 -0.07 3.18 -4.54
C SER A 60 0.89 3.63 -3.44
N TYR A 61 1.93 2.83 -3.20
CA TYR A 61 3.01 3.15 -2.26
C TYR A 61 3.93 4.29 -2.75
N LYS A 62 3.54 5.07 -3.77
CA LYS A 62 4.34 6.15 -4.33
C LYS A 62 4.83 7.12 -3.26
N SER A 63 4.00 7.42 -2.26
CA SER A 63 4.36 8.31 -1.15
C SER A 63 5.60 7.86 -0.36
N HIS A 64 5.89 6.56 -0.31
CA HIS A 64 7.05 5.98 0.39
C HIS A 64 8.35 5.99 -0.43
N ILE A 65 8.27 6.34 -1.72
CA ILE A 65 9.42 6.34 -2.64
C ILE A 65 9.59 7.72 -3.30
N LEU A 66 8.93 8.76 -2.78
CA LEU A 66 9.03 10.12 -3.30
C LEU A 66 10.35 10.79 -2.93
N ASP A 67 10.91 10.40 -1.80
CA ASP A 67 12.18 10.85 -1.23
C ASP A 67 13.38 10.16 -1.88
N LEU A 68 13.17 8.99 -2.50
CA LEU A 68 14.21 8.29 -3.23
C LEU A 68 14.62 9.06 -4.50
N PRO A 69 15.93 9.12 -4.82
CA PRO A 69 16.40 9.78 -6.01
C PRO A 69 15.92 9.05 -7.26
N GLY A 70 15.46 9.81 -8.25
CA GLY A 70 15.15 9.32 -9.58
C GLY A 70 13.68 9.13 -9.91
N LYS A 71 13.44 8.59 -11.11
CA LYS A 71 12.09 8.31 -11.61
C LYS A 71 11.75 6.84 -11.43
N HIS A 72 11.00 6.54 -10.38
CA HIS A 72 10.52 5.19 -10.11
C HIS A 72 9.17 4.94 -10.79
N ASN A 73 9.12 3.92 -11.64
CA ASN A 73 7.87 3.35 -12.13
C ASN A 73 7.46 2.19 -11.21
N ILE A 74 6.22 2.22 -10.71
CA ILE A 74 5.69 1.16 -9.84
C ILE A 74 5.19 0.05 -10.77
N PRO A 75 5.82 -1.14 -10.76
CA PRO A 75 5.36 -2.25 -11.58
C PRO A 75 3.92 -2.61 -11.20
N THR A 76 3.08 -2.85 -12.20
CA THR A 76 1.71 -3.37 -12.02
C THR A 76 1.66 -4.90 -12.03
N GLU A 77 2.77 -5.54 -12.41
CA GLU A 77 2.91 -6.99 -12.39
C GLU A 77 3.14 -7.49 -10.97
N ASP A 78 2.47 -8.59 -10.61
CA ASP A 78 2.61 -9.25 -9.31
C ASP A 78 3.94 -10.00 -9.22
N LYS A 79 5.05 -9.26 -9.14
CA LYS A 79 6.36 -9.78 -8.72
C LYS A 79 6.37 -9.91 -7.21
N SER A 80 5.47 -10.74 -6.70
CA SER A 80 5.30 -10.89 -5.26
C SER A 80 6.45 -11.71 -4.68
N PHE A 81 7.00 -11.25 -3.55
CA PHE A 81 7.94 -12.03 -2.74
C PHE A 81 7.30 -13.29 -2.14
N THR A 82 6.00 -13.51 -2.37
CA THR A 82 5.23 -14.66 -1.88
C THR A 82 5.83 -15.99 -2.32
N GLN A 83 6.35 -16.10 -3.55
CA GLN A 83 7.02 -17.34 -3.99
C GLN A 83 8.26 -17.63 -3.14
N ILE A 84 9.10 -16.62 -2.91
CA ILE A 84 10.29 -16.74 -2.06
C ILE A 84 9.90 -17.07 -0.61
N ALA A 85 8.83 -16.46 -0.10
CA ALA A 85 8.39 -16.63 1.28
C ALA A 85 7.71 -17.99 1.55
N LEU A 86 6.89 -18.47 0.60
CA LEU A 86 6.11 -19.71 0.76
C LEU A 86 6.85 -20.94 0.23
N MET A 87 7.67 -20.77 -0.81
CA MET A 87 8.43 -21.83 -1.46
C MET A 87 9.89 -21.40 -1.64
N PRO A 88 10.64 -21.20 -0.54
CA PRO A 88 12.07 -20.97 -0.65
C PRO A 88 12.71 -22.16 -1.37
N GLU A 89 13.52 -21.90 -2.40
CA GLU A 89 14.28 -22.93 -3.08
C GLU A 89 15.24 -23.58 -2.08
N ASN A 90 14.85 -24.78 -1.63
CA ASN A 90 15.62 -25.58 -0.69
C ASN A 90 15.45 -27.06 -1.05
N PRO A 91 16.04 -27.52 -2.16
CA PRO A 91 15.84 -28.88 -2.67
C PRO A 91 16.26 -29.96 -1.65
N ASP A 92 17.25 -29.66 -0.80
CA ASP A 92 17.83 -30.61 0.15
C ASP A 92 17.25 -30.49 1.57
N PHE A 93 16.28 -29.58 1.78
CA PHE A 93 15.75 -29.20 3.11
C PHE A 93 16.85 -28.83 4.13
N ALA A 94 18.07 -28.56 3.67
CA ALA A 94 19.19 -28.17 4.49
C ALA A 94 19.01 -26.72 4.95
N LYS A 95 19.62 -26.34 6.07
CA LYS A 95 19.67 -24.92 6.43
C LYS A 95 20.46 -24.19 5.33
N PRO A 96 19.92 -23.14 4.69
CA PRO A 96 20.63 -22.43 3.64
C PRO A 96 21.94 -21.86 4.21
N GLN A 97 23.06 -22.27 3.63
CA GLN A 97 24.38 -21.71 3.93
C GLN A 97 24.63 -20.57 2.94
N ILE A 98 24.71 -19.34 3.45
CA ILE A 98 25.05 -18.17 2.64
C ILE A 98 26.57 -18.12 2.53
N GLU A 99 27.10 -18.75 1.50
CA GLU A 99 28.53 -18.67 1.19
C GLU A 99 28.87 -17.30 0.57
N PRO A 100 29.98 -16.67 0.98
CA PRO A 100 30.39 -15.40 0.41
C PRO A 100 30.73 -15.57 -1.07
N PHE A 101 30.21 -14.68 -1.90
CA PHE A 101 30.52 -14.68 -3.33
C PHE A 101 31.96 -14.20 -3.58
N SER A 102 32.69 -14.87 -4.47
CA SER A 102 34.09 -14.51 -4.75
C SER A 102 34.19 -13.18 -5.50
N LEU A 103 34.79 -12.17 -4.86
CA LEU A 103 34.94 -10.82 -5.43
C LEU A 103 35.88 -10.78 -6.65
N GLU A 104 36.95 -11.60 -6.65
CA GLU A 104 37.90 -11.65 -7.78
C GLU A 104 37.25 -12.11 -9.09
N TYR A 105 36.28 -13.02 -8.99
CA TYR A 105 35.49 -13.48 -10.13
C TYR A 105 34.54 -12.38 -10.62
N LEU A 106 33.91 -11.67 -9.68
CA LEU A 106 33.03 -10.55 -10.00
C LEU A 106 33.77 -9.45 -10.76
N ASP A 107 34.98 -9.10 -10.30
CA ASP A 107 35.82 -8.06 -10.91
C ASP A 107 36.21 -8.42 -12.35
N LYS A 108 36.63 -9.67 -12.58
CA LYS A 108 36.94 -10.18 -13.93
C LYS A 108 35.74 -10.07 -14.88
N ILE A 109 34.52 -10.30 -14.40
CA ILE A 109 33.31 -10.31 -15.23
C ILE A 109 32.72 -8.92 -15.44
N LEU A 110 32.76 -8.07 -14.41
CA LEU A 110 32.22 -6.71 -14.47
C LEU A 110 33.17 -5.70 -15.14
N ASN A 111 34.29 -6.16 -15.70
CA ASN A 111 35.15 -5.37 -16.57
C ASN A 111 34.50 -5.14 -17.93
N LEU A 112 33.57 -4.18 -17.96
CA LEU A 112 32.84 -3.78 -19.16
C LEU A 112 33.63 -2.74 -19.96
N GLU A 113 33.61 -2.87 -21.29
CA GLU A 113 34.15 -1.85 -22.17
C GLU A 113 33.33 -0.55 -22.09
N LYS A 114 34.02 0.59 -22.21
CA LYS A 114 33.34 1.89 -22.24
C LYS A 114 32.41 1.95 -23.44
N THR A 115 31.18 2.37 -23.20
CA THR A 115 30.21 2.55 -24.28
C THR A 115 30.62 3.69 -25.20
N GLY A 116 30.35 3.54 -26.50
CA GLY A 116 30.56 4.59 -27.49
C GLY A 116 29.63 5.78 -27.27
N ALA A 117 29.84 6.86 -28.02
CA ALA A 117 29.11 8.13 -27.87
C ALA A 117 27.57 7.99 -28.01
N ASN A 118 27.09 6.94 -28.69
CA ASN A 118 25.66 6.67 -28.88
C ASN A 118 25.02 5.88 -27.71
N GLY A 119 25.79 5.52 -26.69
CA GLY A 119 25.31 4.76 -25.53
C GLY A 119 24.99 3.29 -25.85
N ILE A 120 24.31 2.61 -24.92
CA ILE A 120 23.85 1.23 -25.08
C ILE A 120 22.56 1.23 -25.92
N PRO A 121 22.49 0.50 -27.05
CA PRO A 121 21.27 0.40 -27.84
C PRO A 121 20.06 -0.07 -27.01
N GLY A 122 18.93 0.64 -27.13
CA GLY A 122 17.69 0.30 -26.40
C GLY A 122 17.67 0.73 -24.93
N PHE A 123 18.74 1.32 -24.41
CA PHE A 123 18.78 1.88 -23.06
C PHE A 123 18.38 3.37 -23.07
N ASP A 124 17.40 3.73 -22.24
CA ASP A 124 16.98 5.12 -22.04
C ASP A 124 17.68 5.70 -20.80
N PRO A 125 18.60 6.67 -20.96
CA PRO A 125 19.30 7.28 -19.83
C PRO A 125 18.36 8.08 -18.92
N SER A 126 17.16 8.44 -19.37
CA SER A 126 16.14 9.13 -18.55
C SER A 126 15.62 8.28 -17.38
N LYS A 127 15.81 6.95 -17.46
CA LYS A 127 15.52 6.01 -16.37
C LYS A 127 16.62 5.99 -15.31
N LEU A 128 17.81 6.49 -15.64
CA LEU A 128 18.83 6.68 -14.63
C LEU A 128 18.35 7.79 -13.70
N ALA A 129 18.30 7.42 -12.42
CA ALA A 129 17.96 8.27 -11.30
C ALA A 129 19.00 9.37 -11.03
N LEU A 130 19.76 9.78 -12.04
CA LEU A 130 20.66 10.90 -11.94
C LEU A 130 19.77 12.10 -11.65
N SER A 131 19.94 12.69 -10.46
CA SER A 131 19.54 14.06 -10.24
C SER A 131 20.02 14.85 -11.45
N ASN A 132 19.24 15.83 -11.91
CA ASN A 132 19.75 16.75 -12.92
C ASN A 132 21.04 17.37 -12.34
N MET A 133 22.21 16.76 -12.56
CA MET A 133 23.46 17.49 -12.59
C MET A 133 23.20 18.51 -13.68
N ASP A 134 23.20 19.78 -13.28
CA ASP A 134 22.71 20.92 -14.01
C ASP A 134 23.32 21.03 -15.42
N PHE A 135 22.79 20.27 -16.38
CA PHE A 135 22.94 20.55 -17.81
C PHE A 135 21.92 21.61 -18.27
N SER A 136 21.18 22.20 -17.32
CA SER A 136 20.17 23.24 -17.52
C SER A 136 20.77 24.61 -17.83
N ASP A 137 22.07 24.83 -17.60
CA ASP A 137 22.74 26.12 -17.86
C ASP A 137 23.25 26.29 -19.30
N LEU A 138 23.25 25.26 -20.15
CA LEU A 138 23.74 25.36 -21.53
C LEU A 138 22.66 25.56 -22.60
N LYS A 139 21.36 25.53 -22.26
CA LYS A 139 20.26 25.67 -23.25
C LYS A 139 19.16 26.66 -22.85
N LYS A 140 19.45 27.58 -21.94
CA LYS A 140 18.51 28.63 -21.51
C LYS A 140 18.53 29.89 -22.38
N GLU A 141 18.80 29.78 -23.68
CA GLU A 141 18.87 30.92 -24.61
C GLU A 141 18.32 30.50 -26.00
N LYS A 142 17.06 30.07 -26.08
CA LYS A 142 16.20 30.38 -27.25
C LYS A 142 14.74 29.97 -27.07
N LYS A 143 13.88 30.96 -27.32
CA LYS A 143 12.41 30.93 -27.48
C LYS A 143 11.58 31.01 -26.19
N ARG A 144 11.54 32.23 -25.63
CA ARG A 144 10.35 32.75 -24.94
C ARG A 144 9.47 33.53 -25.93
N LYS A 145 8.15 33.23 -25.85
CA LYS A 145 6.93 34.05 -26.08
C LYS A 145 5.96 33.49 -27.15
N PRO A 146 4.64 33.79 -27.07
CA PRO A 146 3.83 34.24 -25.92
C PRO A 146 2.53 33.41 -25.73
N GLY A 147 1.76 33.73 -24.68
CA GLY A 147 0.61 32.97 -24.20
C GLY A 147 -0.62 32.92 -25.11
N ALA A 148 -1.46 31.93 -24.84
CA ALA A 148 -2.86 31.89 -25.22
C ALA A 148 -3.65 31.40 -24.00
N SER A 149 -4.38 32.32 -23.38
CA SER A 149 -5.43 32.05 -22.40
C SER A 149 -6.56 31.26 -23.07
N LEU A 150 -6.91 30.10 -22.52
CA LEU A 150 -8.11 29.33 -22.93
C LEU A 150 -9.28 29.70 -22.02
N SER A 151 -10.45 29.93 -22.64
CA SER A 151 -11.66 30.52 -22.04
C SER A 151 -12.40 29.58 -21.06
N PRO A 152 -13.32 30.10 -20.22
CA PRO A 152 -14.03 29.32 -19.19
C PRO A 152 -15.02 28.28 -19.74
N GLU A 153 -15.36 28.32 -21.02
CA GLU A 153 -16.53 27.65 -21.59
C GLU A 153 -16.31 26.15 -21.89
N GLN A 154 -15.07 25.66 -21.79
CA GLN A 154 -14.74 24.25 -22.06
C GLN A 154 -14.59 23.38 -20.80
N GLN A 155 -14.70 23.95 -19.59
CA GLN A 155 -14.64 23.17 -18.35
C GLN A 155 -15.97 22.55 -17.93
N GLU A 156 -17.10 23.04 -18.47
CA GLU A 156 -18.43 22.66 -17.98
C GLU A 156 -18.97 21.36 -18.61
N VAL A 157 -18.49 20.96 -19.79
CA VAL A 157 -19.04 19.80 -20.52
C VAL A 157 -18.62 18.43 -19.94
N LYS A 158 -17.64 18.37 -19.01
CA LYS A 158 -17.19 17.11 -18.40
C LYS A 158 -17.90 16.72 -17.09
N ARG A 159 -18.92 17.47 -16.66
CA ARG A 159 -19.75 17.12 -15.49
C ARG A 159 -21.17 16.73 -15.89
N ARG A 160 -21.34 15.67 -16.68
CA ARG A 160 -22.68 15.06 -16.82
C ARG A 160 -22.93 14.13 -15.64
N HIS A 161 -23.67 14.63 -14.67
CA HIS A 161 -24.34 13.83 -13.64
C HIS A 161 -25.37 12.93 -14.33
N VAL A 162 -25.40 11.64 -13.97
CA VAL A 162 -26.50 10.74 -14.30
C VAL A 162 -27.60 11.00 -13.26
N GLN A 163 -28.67 11.67 -13.67
CA GLN A 163 -29.91 11.71 -12.88
C GLN A 163 -30.71 10.45 -13.21
N VAL A 164 -30.84 9.55 -12.23
CA VAL A 164 -31.79 8.44 -12.30
C VAL A 164 -33.13 8.96 -11.81
N LYS A 165 -34.15 8.95 -12.68
CA LYS A 165 -35.54 9.11 -12.28
C LYS A 165 -36.09 7.73 -11.90
N PHE A 166 -36.85 7.68 -10.82
CA PHE A 166 -37.68 6.53 -10.48
C PHE A 166 -39.11 6.91 -10.84
N ASP A 167 -39.73 6.10 -11.71
CA ASP A 167 -41.18 6.11 -11.96
C ASP A 167 -41.91 5.35 -10.85
#